data_AF-X1IZ61-F1
#
_entry.id   AF-X1IZ61-F1
#
_cell.length_a   1.000
_cell.length_b   1.000
_cell.length_c   1.000
_cell.angle_alpha   90.00
_cell.angle_beta   90.00
_cell.angle_gamma   90.00
#
_symmetry.space_group_name_H-M   'P 1'
#
loop_
_entity.id
_entity.type
_entity.pdbx_description
1 polymer ?
#
loop_
_entity_poly.entity_id
_entity_poly.type
_entity_poly.pdbx_seq_one_letter_code
_entity_poly.pdbx_strand_id
1 'polypeptide(L)'
;EIIIDKEARDAWVAALPTAKQVVIMEETFTTEANRLVANAKYDYVRGYITKGTMVSRLQLLDLPDSAIEFHVMDADEDRTRKRNDDRLVVIKDMWMKDVEPDFMVISAWAMDIIVDEEALNLWLDDTYFDKMKGVRIPEVPPKPPAVTVATLRTGFRAGILSASELAAELTKRGYSAGDIELMIAVELSKVKPETYPVMPLGTLKKAFREQIITEERFRDELEARRYTPDDIATMVAVEVKALMEELAVMPAQIKVVSLG
;
A
#
# COMPACT_ATOMS: atom_id res chain seq x y z
N GLU A 1 -19.54 -10.16 77.98
CA GLU A 1 -19.94 -9.17 76.96
C GLU A 1 -18.70 -8.58 76.33
N ILE A 2 -18.52 -8.74 75.02
CA ILE A 2 -17.49 -7.99 74.30
C ILE A 2 -18.11 -6.63 74.01
N ILE A 3 -17.71 -5.61 74.77
CA ILE A 3 -18.12 -4.23 74.51
C ILE A 3 -17.30 -3.76 73.31
N ILE A 4 -17.88 -3.87 72.12
CA ILE A 4 -17.30 -3.26 70.92
C ILE A 4 -17.59 -1.76 70.98
N ASP A 5 -16.54 -0.95 70.87
CA ASP A 5 -16.64 0.50 70.81
C ASP A 5 -17.59 0.93 69.67
N LYS A 6 -18.53 1.79 70.01
CA LYS A 6 -19.60 2.23 69.10
C LYS A 6 -19.03 3.00 67.90
N GLU A 7 -17.99 3.81 68.11
CA GLU A 7 -17.32 4.53 67.02
C GLU A 7 -16.66 3.56 66.03
N ALA A 8 -15.96 2.54 66.52
CA ALA A 8 -15.38 1.49 65.67
C ALA A 8 -16.44 0.72 64.87
N ARG A 9 -17.60 0.42 65.48
CA ARG A 9 -18.71 -0.26 64.79
C ARG A 9 -19.30 0.62 63.69
N ASP A 10 -19.56 1.88 63.99
CA ASP A 10 -20.22 2.79 63.04
C ASP A 10 -19.27 3.14 61.87
N ALA A 11 -17.96 3.25 62.12
CA ALA A 11 -16.94 3.38 61.08
C ALA A 11 -16.86 2.12 60.18
N TRP A 12 -16.95 0.92 60.76
CA TRP A 12 -16.95 -0.33 60.00
C TRP A 12 -18.18 -0.45 59.10
N VAL A 13 -19.38 -0.12 59.61
CA VAL A 13 -20.63 -0.12 58.84
C VAL A 13 -20.61 0.93 57.73
N ALA A 14 -20.05 2.12 57.99
CA ALA A 14 -19.90 3.17 56.97
C ALA A 14 -18.88 2.80 55.87
N ALA A 15 -17.92 1.92 56.18
CA ALA A 15 -16.93 1.41 55.23
C ALA A 15 -17.45 0.22 54.39
N LEU A 16 -18.60 -0.37 54.75
CA LEU A 16 -19.19 -1.43 53.95
C LEU A 16 -19.64 -0.84 52.59
N PRO A 17 -19.36 -1.53 51.48
CA PRO A 17 -19.87 -1.12 50.19
C PRO A 17 -21.40 -1.01 50.26
N THR A 18 -21.93 0.09 49.74
CA THR A 18 -23.37 0.25 49.57
C THR A 18 -23.93 -0.91 48.76
N ALA A 19 -25.21 -1.27 48.94
CA ALA A 19 -25.84 -2.32 48.16
C ALA A 19 -25.64 -2.14 46.63
N LYS A 20 -25.62 -0.89 46.16
CA LYS A 20 -25.32 -0.55 44.77
C LYS A 20 -23.88 -0.90 44.35
N GLN A 21 -22.89 -0.66 45.22
CA GLN A 21 -21.50 -1.04 44.95
C GLN A 21 -21.32 -2.56 44.93
N VAL A 22 -22.02 -3.30 45.81
CA VAL A 22 -22.00 -4.76 45.81
C VAL A 22 -22.53 -5.31 44.49
N VAL A 23 -23.69 -4.82 44.01
CA VAL A 23 -24.26 -5.25 42.73
C VAL A 23 -23.32 -4.97 41.55
N ILE A 24 -22.71 -3.78 41.49
CA ILE A 24 -21.77 -3.43 40.41
C ILE A 24 -20.53 -4.34 40.46
N MET A 25 -20.04 -4.66 41.66
CA MET A 25 -18.91 -5.59 41.83
C MET A 25 -19.27 -7.00 41.39
N GLU A 26 -20.47 -7.49 41.72
CA GLU A 26 -20.97 -8.81 41.28
C GLU A 26 -21.07 -8.88 39.76
N GLU A 27 -21.67 -7.89 39.10
CA GLU A 27 -21.80 -7.84 37.63
C GLU A 27 -20.43 -7.81 36.93
N THR A 28 -19.50 -7.00 37.45
CA THR A 28 -18.13 -6.89 36.92
C THR A 28 -17.38 -8.22 37.10
N PHE A 29 -17.52 -8.85 38.27
CA PHE A 29 -16.87 -10.12 38.56
C PHE A 29 -17.43 -11.26 37.71
N THR A 30 -18.74 -11.33 37.52
CA THR A 30 -19.38 -12.33 36.62
C THR A 30 -18.89 -12.15 35.18
N THR A 31 -18.78 -10.92 34.69
CA THR A 31 -18.27 -10.64 33.34
C THR A 31 -16.83 -11.14 33.18
N GLU A 32 -15.98 -10.89 34.17
CA GLU A 32 -14.59 -11.32 34.13
C GLU A 32 -14.42 -12.83 34.29
N ALA A 33 -15.18 -13.46 35.19
CA ALA A 33 -15.22 -14.90 35.33
C ALA A 33 -15.61 -15.56 33.99
N ASN A 34 -16.67 -15.07 33.34
CA ASN A 34 -17.10 -15.57 32.02
C ASN A 34 -16.01 -15.43 30.95
N ARG A 35 -15.27 -14.32 30.93
CA ARG A 35 -14.13 -14.12 30.02
C ARG A 35 -13.02 -15.15 30.29
N LEU A 36 -12.69 -15.39 31.55
CA LEU A 36 -11.65 -16.36 31.93
C LEU A 36 -12.05 -17.80 31.59
N VAL A 37 -13.33 -18.16 31.77
CA VAL A 37 -13.90 -19.43 31.31
C VAL A 37 -13.74 -19.58 29.79
N ALA A 38 -14.15 -18.55 29.03
CA ALA A 38 -14.05 -18.56 27.57
C ALA A 38 -12.60 -18.73 27.09
N ASN A 39 -11.63 -18.02 27.70
CA ASN A 39 -10.21 -18.15 27.39
C ASN A 39 -9.67 -19.55 27.69
N ALA A 40 -10.03 -20.12 28.84
CA ALA A 40 -9.60 -21.47 29.20
C ALA A 40 -10.13 -22.53 28.21
N LYS A 41 -11.41 -22.42 27.81
CA LYS A 41 -11.99 -23.26 26.76
C LYS A 41 -11.28 -23.10 25.42
N TYR A 42 -11.06 -21.84 25.01
CA TYR A 42 -10.37 -21.53 23.75
C TYR A 42 -8.97 -22.15 23.69
N ASP A 43 -8.18 -21.97 24.73
CA ASP A 43 -6.83 -22.55 24.84
C ASP A 43 -6.86 -24.08 24.76
N TYR A 44 -7.84 -24.70 25.41
CA TYR A 44 -8.00 -26.15 25.40
C TYR A 44 -8.40 -26.70 24.03
N VAL A 45 -9.41 -26.10 23.39
CA VAL A 45 -9.90 -26.44 22.04
C VAL A 45 -8.76 -26.34 21.02
N ARG A 46 -7.92 -25.30 21.12
CA ARG A 46 -6.74 -25.10 20.26
C ARG A 46 -5.55 -26.00 20.62
N GLY A 47 -5.59 -26.69 21.76
CA GLY A 47 -4.52 -27.57 22.23
C GLY A 47 -3.33 -26.87 22.88
N TYR A 48 -3.48 -25.61 23.31
CA TYR A 48 -2.45 -24.88 24.06
C TYR A 48 -2.37 -25.32 25.53
N ILE A 49 -3.44 -25.87 26.09
CA ILE A 49 -3.46 -26.45 27.44
C ILE A 49 -4.09 -27.83 27.45
N THR A 50 -3.83 -28.59 28.53
CA THR A 50 -4.46 -29.90 28.77
C THR A 50 -5.85 -29.75 29.39
N LYS A 51 -6.66 -30.82 29.32
CA LYS A 51 -7.97 -30.89 29.98
C LYS A 51 -7.86 -30.67 31.50
N GLY A 52 -6.86 -31.29 32.14
CA GLY A 52 -6.58 -31.10 33.56
C GLY A 52 -6.26 -29.64 33.91
N THR A 53 -5.43 -28.97 33.10
CA THR A 53 -5.13 -27.54 33.27
C THR A 53 -6.38 -26.66 33.13
N MET A 54 -7.26 -26.98 32.18
CA MET A 54 -8.52 -26.25 32.02
C MET A 54 -9.41 -26.44 33.26
N VAL A 55 -9.60 -27.67 33.74
CA VAL A 55 -10.35 -27.97 34.97
C VAL A 55 -9.79 -27.19 36.16
N SER A 56 -8.47 -27.20 36.39
CA SER A 56 -7.87 -26.44 37.48
C SER A 56 -8.11 -24.92 37.36
N ARG A 57 -8.10 -24.36 36.14
CA ARG A 57 -8.43 -22.94 35.94
C ARG A 57 -9.89 -22.63 36.29
N LEU A 58 -10.82 -23.53 35.95
CA LEU A 58 -12.24 -23.37 36.28
C LEU A 58 -12.49 -23.52 37.79
N GLN A 59 -11.78 -24.44 38.46
CA GLN A 59 -11.80 -24.58 39.92
C GLN A 59 -11.28 -23.33 40.64
N LEU A 60 -10.25 -22.66 40.10
CA LEU A 60 -9.75 -21.39 40.64
C LEU A 60 -10.76 -20.23 40.57
N LEU A 61 -11.78 -20.35 39.70
CA LEU A 61 -12.89 -19.40 39.62
C LEU A 61 -14.06 -19.77 40.56
N ASP A 62 -13.85 -20.78 41.42
CA ASP A 62 -14.84 -21.28 42.39
C ASP A 62 -16.15 -21.72 41.71
N LEU A 63 -16.05 -22.25 40.49
CA LEU A 63 -17.21 -22.82 39.79
C LEU A 63 -17.61 -24.16 40.41
N PRO A 64 -18.91 -24.44 40.55
CA PRO A 64 -19.38 -25.74 41.04
C PRO A 64 -18.99 -26.87 40.07
N ASP A 65 -18.71 -28.06 40.61
CA ASP A 65 -18.22 -29.22 39.84
C ASP A 65 -19.10 -29.57 38.63
N SER A 66 -20.42 -29.42 38.75
CA SER A 66 -21.37 -29.66 37.65
C SER A 66 -21.22 -28.64 36.51
N ALA A 67 -20.91 -27.38 36.81
CA ALA A 67 -20.64 -26.37 35.79
C ALA A 67 -19.30 -26.61 35.11
N ILE A 68 -18.30 -27.07 35.87
CA ILE A 68 -16.99 -27.47 35.33
C ILE A 68 -17.17 -28.66 34.36
N GLU A 69 -17.93 -29.68 34.75
CA GLU A 69 -18.23 -30.84 33.91
C GLU A 69 -18.90 -30.42 32.59
N PHE A 70 -19.91 -29.55 32.68
CA PHE A 70 -20.58 -29.00 31.50
C PHE A 70 -19.60 -28.29 30.55
N HIS A 71 -18.77 -27.37 31.05
CA HIS A 71 -17.81 -26.64 30.22
C HIS A 71 -16.73 -27.53 29.62
N VAL A 72 -16.35 -28.60 30.34
CA VAL A 72 -15.41 -29.60 29.85
C VAL A 72 -16.00 -30.40 28.70
N MET A 73 -17.23 -30.89 28.84
CA MET A 73 -17.94 -31.62 27.79
C MET A 73 -18.09 -30.78 26.52
N ASP A 74 -18.58 -29.55 26.67
CA ASP A 74 -18.75 -28.59 25.58
C ASP A 74 -17.42 -28.29 24.86
N ALA A 75 -16.34 -28.09 25.61
CA ALA A 75 -15.02 -27.86 25.02
C ALA A 75 -14.41 -29.11 24.37
N ASP A 76 -14.73 -30.32 24.84
CA ASP A 76 -14.32 -31.58 24.19
C ASP A 76 -15.03 -31.77 22.84
N GLU A 77 -16.32 -31.43 22.77
CA GLU A 77 -17.10 -31.43 21.52
C GLU A 77 -16.54 -30.40 20.52
N ASP A 78 -16.34 -29.15 20.94
CA ASP A 78 -15.77 -28.09 20.10
C ASP A 78 -14.37 -28.46 19.58
N ARG A 79 -13.54 -29.10 20.41
CA ARG A 79 -12.22 -29.59 20.02
C ARG A 79 -12.30 -30.67 18.96
N THR A 80 -13.26 -31.59 19.09
CA THR A 80 -13.48 -32.64 18.10
C THR A 80 -13.97 -32.05 16.77
N ARG A 81 -14.93 -31.13 16.82
CA ARG A 81 -15.44 -30.41 15.64
C ARG A 81 -14.31 -29.69 14.90
N LYS A 82 -13.48 -28.92 15.63
CA LYS A 82 -12.35 -28.20 15.04
C LYS A 82 -11.32 -29.12 14.38
N ARG A 83 -11.02 -30.27 14.99
CA ARG A 83 -10.10 -31.26 14.40
C ARG A 83 -10.67 -31.88 13.13
N ASN A 84 -11.97 -32.14 13.10
CA ASN A 84 -12.66 -32.65 11.93
C ASN A 84 -12.64 -31.64 10.79
N ASP A 85 -12.91 -30.36 11.07
CA ASP A 85 -12.79 -29.27 10.09
C ASP A 85 -11.37 -29.20 9.50
N ASP A 86 -10.34 -29.24 10.36
CA ASP A 86 -8.94 -29.23 9.92
C ASP A 86 -8.60 -30.45 9.04
N ARG A 87 -9.13 -31.63 9.39
CA ARG A 87 -8.94 -32.85 8.57
C ARG A 87 -9.59 -32.72 7.21
N LEU A 88 -10.80 -32.16 7.12
CA LEU A 88 -11.47 -31.92 5.82
C LEU A 88 -10.66 -30.96 4.95
N VAL A 89 -10.08 -29.89 5.52
CA VAL A 89 -9.19 -28.98 4.78
C VAL A 89 -7.98 -29.73 4.22
N VAL A 90 -7.36 -30.60 5.00
CA VAL A 90 -6.22 -31.42 4.54
C VAL A 90 -6.63 -32.38 3.43
N ILE A 91 -7.75 -33.09 3.58
CA ILE A 91 -8.28 -34.02 2.57
C ILE A 91 -8.55 -33.25 1.25
N LYS A 92 -9.20 -32.09 1.31
CA LYS A 92 -9.44 -31.23 0.15
C LYS A 92 -8.13 -30.80 -0.51
N ASP A 93 -7.13 -30.37 0.26
CA ASP A 93 -5.83 -29.96 -0.27
C ASP A 93 -5.07 -31.12 -0.95
N MET A 94 -5.14 -32.33 -0.39
CA MET A 94 -4.55 -33.54 -0.99
C MET A 94 -5.15 -33.83 -2.37
N TRP A 95 -6.47 -33.73 -2.51
CA TRP A 95 -7.16 -33.85 -3.79
C TRP A 95 -6.75 -32.75 -4.78
N MET A 96 -6.77 -31.49 -4.33
CA MET A 96 -6.43 -30.33 -5.15
C MET A 96 -5.02 -30.40 -5.72
N LYS A 97 -4.07 -30.96 -4.99
CA LYS A 97 -2.66 -31.08 -5.36
C LYS A 97 -2.26 -32.42 -5.99
N ASP A 98 -3.23 -33.29 -6.29
CA ASP A 98 -2.98 -34.63 -6.83
C ASP A 98 -2.07 -35.50 -5.94
N VAL A 99 -2.09 -35.26 -4.61
CA VAL A 99 -1.40 -36.11 -3.64
C VAL A 99 -2.14 -37.45 -3.50
N GLU A 100 -3.47 -37.39 -3.51
CA GLU A 100 -4.35 -38.55 -3.62
C GLU A 100 -5.31 -38.33 -4.80
N PRO A 101 -5.09 -38.98 -5.95
CA PRO A 101 -5.86 -38.76 -7.18
C PRO A 101 -7.12 -39.63 -7.27
N ASP A 102 -7.39 -40.54 -6.33
CA ASP A 102 -8.65 -41.29 -6.31
C ASP A 102 -9.73 -40.58 -5.49
N PHE A 103 -10.74 -40.05 -6.20
CA PHE A 103 -11.87 -39.36 -5.56
C PHE A 103 -12.69 -40.26 -4.64
N MET A 104 -12.72 -41.58 -4.88
CA MET A 104 -13.41 -42.53 -4.00
C MET A 104 -12.72 -42.63 -2.63
N VAL A 105 -11.39 -42.53 -2.59
CA VAL A 105 -10.61 -42.49 -1.34
C VAL A 105 -10.90 -41.19 -0.58
N ILE A 106 -10.92 -40.05 -1.28
CA ILE A 106 -11.29 -38.74 -0.73
C ILE A 106 -12.71 -38.79 -0.12
N SER A 107 -13.66 -39.39 -0.84
CA SER A 107 -15.03 -39.58 -0.36
C SER A 107 -15.11 -40.44 0.89
N ALA A 108 -14.36 -41.54 0.94
CA ALA A 108 -14.34 -42.43 2.10
C ALA A 108 -13.79 -41.71 3.35
N TRP A 109 -12.70 -40.96 3.21
CA TRP A 109 -12.14 -40.19 4.33
C TRP A 109 -13.05 -39.06 4.82
N ALA A 110 -13.79 -38.42 3.91
CA ALA A 110 -14.79 -37.42 4.27
C ALA A 110 -16.00 -38.04 4.98
N MET A 111 -16.43 -39.24 4.57
CA MET A 111 -17.53 -39.98 5.21
C MET A 111 -17.21 -40.40 6.66
N ASP A 112 -15.93 -40.65 6.97
CA ASP A 112 -15.48 -40.89 8.36
C ASP A 112 -15.65 -39.66 9.29
N ILE A 113 -15.88 -38.47 8.71
CA ILE A 113 -15.98 -37.19 9.43
C ILE A 113 -17.40 -36.63 9.37
N ILE A 114 -18.00 -36.61 8.18
CA ILE A 114 -19.31 -36.06 7.90
C ILE A 114 -20.32 -37.21 7.85
N VAL A 115 -21.06 -37.37 8.94
CA VAL A 115 -22.03 -38.46 9.11
C VAL A 115 -23.34 -38.19 8.36
N ASP A 116 -23.71 -36.91 8.22
CA ASP A 116 -24.89 -36.50 7.47
C ASP A 116 -24.63 -36.59 5.96
N GLU A 117 -25.44 -37.39 5.26
CA GLU A 117 -25.24 -37.69 3.85
C GLU A 117 -25.40 -36.44 2.96
N GLU A 118 -26.33 -35.55 3.29
CA GLU A 118 -26.56 -34.32 2.53
C GLU A 118 -25.36 -33.37 2.65
N ALA A 119 -24.88 -33.14 3.88
CA ALA A 119 -23.68 -32.34 4.12
C ALA A 119 -22.43 -32.94 3.45
N LEU A 120 -22.30 -34.27 3.44
CA LEU A 120 -21.20 -34.97 2.77
C LEU A 120 -21.23 -34.69 1.25
N ASN A 121 -22.40 -34.86 0.62
CA ASN A 121 -22.57 -34.61 -0.81
C ASN A 121 -22.26 -33.16 -1.18
N LEU A 122 -22.74 -32.19 -0.39
CA LEU A 122 -22.44 -30.77 -0.60
C LEU A 122 -20.93 -30.47 -0.52
N TRP A 123 -20.23 -31.07 0.44
CA TRP A 123 -18.78 -30.89 0.58
C TRP A 123 -18.00 -31.54 -0.56
N LEU A 124 -18.44 -32.72 -1.03
CA LEU A 124 -17.84 -33.43 -2.16
C LEU A 124 -18.01 -32.67 -3.47
N ASP A 125 -19.21 -32.13 -3.72
CA ASP A 125 -19.49 -31.31 -4.90
C ASP A 125 -18.60 -30.06 -4.93
N ASP A 126 -18.53 -29.31 -3.83
CA ASP A 126 -17.66 -28.12 -3.71
C ASP A 126 -16.19 -28.46 -3.99
N THR A 127 -15.70 -29.55 -3.38
CA THR A 127 -14.33 -30.04 -3.55
C THR A 127 -14.03 -30.46 -4.99
N TYR A 128 -14.98 -31.13 -5.65
CA TYR A 128 -14.87 -31.51 -7.05
C TYR A 128 -14.84 -30.28 -7.97
N PHE A 129 -15.77 -29.33 -7.77
CA PHE A 129 -15.84 -28.12 -8.57
C PHE A 129 -14.58 -27.26 -8.45
N ASP A 130 -14.02 -27.11 -7.25
CA ASP A 130 -12.78 -26.35 -7.06
C ASP A 130 -11.61 -26.96 -7.82
N LYS A 131 -11.47 -28.29 -7.84
CA LYS A 131 -10.46 -28.99 -8.63
C LYS A 131 -10.62 -28.71 -10.12
N MET A 132 -11.85 -28.82 -10.62
CA MET A 132 -12.16 -28.63 -12.03
C MET A 132 -11.99 -27.18 -12.48
N LYS A 133 -12.32 -26.20 -11.63
CA LYS A 133 -12.02 -24.77 -11.88
C LYS A 133 -10.51 -24.50 -11.95
N GLY A 134 -9.71 -25.26 -11.21
CA GLY A 134 -8.25 -25.18 -11.18
C GLY A 134 -7.57 -25.63 -12.47
N VAL A 135 -8.26 -26.34 -13.36
CA VAL A 135 -7.76 -26.70 -14.69
C VAL A 135 -7.72 -25.44 -15.56
N ARG A 136 -6.71 -24.61 -15.34
CA ARG A 136 -6.38 -23.51 -16.26
C ARG A 136 -6.15 -24.12 -17.62
N ILE A 137 -6.97 -23.73 -18.59
CA ILE A 137 -6.63 -23.89 -20.00
C ILE A 137 -5.21 -23.35 -20.12
N PRO A 138 -4.23 -24.15 -20.61
CA PRO A 138 -2.84 -23.72 -20.69
C PRO A 138 -2.82 -22.33 -21.29
N GLU A 139 -2.30 -21.36 -20.52
CA GLU A 139 -2.26 -19.97 -20.94
C GLU A 139 -1.62 -19.96 -22.33
N VAL A 140 -2.39 -19.52 -23.32
CA VAL A 140 -1.88 -19.30 -24.68
C VAL A 140 -0.55 -18.57 -24.50
N PRO A 141 0.58 -19.09 -25.03
CA PRO A 141 1.90 -18.57 -24.74
C PRO A 141 1.85 -17.04 -24.85
N PRO A 142 2.31 -16.31 -23.82
CA PRO A 142 2.08 -14.88 -23.74
C PRO A 142 2.58 -14.25 -25.03
N LYS A 143 1.66 -13.58 -25.74
CA LYS A 143 1.99 -12.87 -26.98
C LYS A 143 3.23 -12.01 -26.67
N PRO A 144 4.32 -12.12 -27.46
CA PRO A 144 5.55 -11.40 -27.18
C PRO A 144 5.22 -9.92 -26.93
N PRO A 145 5.85 -9.28 -25.93
CA PRO A 145 5.44 -7.96 -25.47
C PRO A 145 5.53 -6.97 -26.63
N ALA A 146 4.38 -6.59 -27.17
CA ALA A 146 4.30 -5.53 -28.16
C ALA A 146 4.58 -4.21 -27.43
N VAL A 147 5.42 -3.37 -28.04
CA VAL A 147 5.68 -2.00 -27.56
C VAL A 147 4.34 -1.32 -27.28
N THR A 148 4.12 -0.75 -26.09
CA THR A 148 2.80 -0.16 -25.78
C THR A 148 2.57 1.12 -26.60
N VAL A 149 1.31 1.51 -26.78
CA VAL A 149 0.97 2.79 -27.44
C VAL A 149 1.57 3.99 -26.68
N ALA A 150 1.69 3.89 -25.35
CA ALA A 150 2.36 4.91 -24.55
C ALA A 150 3.85 5.04 -24.88
N THR A 151 4.53 3.91 -25.10
CA THR A 151 5.93 3.90 -25.52
C THR A 151 6.11 4.50 -26.91
N LEU A 152 5.22 4.19 -27.86
CA LEU A 152 5.24 4.79 -29.21
C LEU A 152 5.06 6.32 -29.16
N ARG A 153 4.09 6.82 -28.39
CA ARG A 153 3.89 8.27 -28.18
C ARG A 153 5.11 8.94 -27.55
N THR A 154 5.81 8.23 -26.67
CA THR A 154 7.03 8.73 -26.06
C THR A 154 8.17 8.82 -27.07
N GLY A 155 8.35 7.80 -27.92
CA GLY A 155 9.30 7.84 -29.03
C GLY A 155 9.02 8.97 -30.02
N PHE A 156 7.74 9.22 -30.34
CA PHE A 156 7.32 10.33 -31.20
C PHE A 156 7.66 11.70 -30.58
N ARG A 157 7.33 11.94 -29.30
CA ARG A 157 7.67 13.21 -28.62
C ARG A 157 9.17 13.44 -28.49
N ALA A 158 9.95 12.36 -28.42
CA ALA A 158 11.41 12.42 -28.38
C ALA A 158 12.06 12.58 -29.77
N GLY A 159 11.26 12.67 -30.85
CA GLY A 159 11.76 12.76 -32.22
C GLY A 159 12.39 11.46 -32.75
N ILE A 160 12.28 10.35 -32.01
CA ILE A 160 12.78 9.03 -32.42
C ILE A 160 11.90 8.42 -33.52
N LEU A 161 10.59 8.72 -33.47
CA LEU A 161 9.62 8.34 -34.50
C LEU A 161 9.10 9.59 -35.20
N SER A 162 8.97 9.50 -36.52
CA SER A 162 8.23 10.46 -37.33
C SER A 162 6.71 10.24 -37.21
N ALA A 163 5.94 11.24 -37.63
CA ALA A 163 4.47 11.14 -37.64
C ALA A 163 3.97 9.98 -38.53
N SER A 164 4.62 9.75 -39.68
CA SER A 164 4.29 8.66 -40.59
C SER A 164 4.59 7.28 -39.99
N GLU A 165 5.68 7.13 -39.24
CA GLU A 165 6.02 5.86 -38.59
C GLU A 165 5.06 5.54 -37.43
N LEU A 166 4.69 6.56 -36.63
CA LEU A 166 3.68 6.40 -35.60
C LEU A 166 2.33 6.01 -36.21
N ALA A 167 1.90 6.65 -37.31
CA ALA A 167 0.68 6.32 -38.02
C ALA A 167 0.67 4.87 -38.55
N ALA A 168 1.77 4.42 -39.15
CA ALA A 168 1.89 3.07 -39.68
C ALA A 168 1.76 2.01 -38.56
N GLU A 169 2.41 2.23 -37.42
CA GLU A 169 2.36 1.28 -36.30
C GLU A 169 0.99 1.25 -35.60
N LEU A 170 0.30 2.39 -35.52
CA LEU A 170 -1.09 2.44 -35.05
C LEU A 170 -2.05 1.77 -36.03
N THR A 171 -1.85 1.94 -37.35
CA THR A 171 -2.65 1.27 -38.38
C THR A 171 -2.52 -0.27 -38.28
N LYS A 172 -1.30 -0.78 -38.08
CA LYS A 172 -1.03 -2.22 -37.87
C LYS A 172 -1.76 -2.81 -36.65
N ARG A 173 -2.12 -1.96 -35.68
CA ARG A 173 -2.85 -2.34 -34.46
C ARG A 173 -4.36 -2.18 -34.59
N GLY A 174 -4.85 -1.74 -35.75
CA GLY A 174 -6.28 -1.62 -36.04
C GLY A 174 -6.91 -0.29 -35.60
N TYR A 175 -6.12 0.74 -35.30
CA TYR A 175 -6.68 2.08 -35.08
C TYR A 175 -7.21 2.68 -36.39
N SER A 176 -8.31 3.44 -36.30
CA SER A 176 -8.90 4.10 -37.47
C SER A 176 -8.05 5.31 -37.92
N ALA A 177 -8.16 5.69 -39.20
CA ALA A 177 -7.41 6.84 -39.73
C ALA A 177 -7.72 8.15 -38.99
N GLY A 178 -8.99 8.38 -38.62
CA GLY A 178 -9.39 9.57 -37.87
C GLY A 178 -8.83 9.60 -36.44
N ASP A 179 -8.80 8.47 -35.75
CA ASP A 179 -8.19 8.38 -34.41
C ASP A 179 -6.68 8.62 -34.47
N ILE A 180 -6.02 8.09 -35.50
CA ILE A 180 -4.57 8.28 -35.73
C ILE A 180 -4.25 9.76 -35.93
N GLU A 181 -5.00 10.45 -36.80
CA GLU A 181 -4.83 11.88 -37.06
C GLU A 181 -5.01 12.70 -35.77
N LEU A 182 -6.07 12.42 -35.01
CA LEU A 182 -6.33 13.08 -33.73
C LEU A 182 -5.20 12.84 -32.72
N MET A 183 -4.71 11.60 -32.59
CA MET A 183 -3.63 11.26 -31.66
C MET A 183 -2.32 11.97 -32.04
N ILE A 184 -1.98 12.04 -33.33
CA ILE A 184 -0.80 12.75 -33.81
C ILE A 184 -0.93 14.25 -33.54
N ALA A 185 -2.08 14.85 -33.85
CA ALA A 185 -2.33 16.28 -33.58
C ALA A 185 -2.18 16.62 -32.08
N VAL A 186 -2.74 15.76 -31.20
CA VAL A 186 -2.59 15.92 -29.75
C VAL A 186 -1.13 15.82 -29.31
N GLU A 187 -0.36 14.87 -29.84
CA GLU A 187 1.05 14.75 -29.45
C GLU A 187 1.92 15.89 -30.00
N LEU A 188 1.68 16.35 -31.23
CA LEU A 188 2.35 17.53 -31.81
C LEU A 188 2.12 18.78 -30.95
N SER A 189 0.91 18.95 -30.40
CA SER A 189 0.61 20.08 -29.51
C SER A 189 1.43 20.07 -28.20
N LYS A 190 1.99 18.91 -27.82
CA LYS A 190 2.78 18.73 -26.59
C LYS A 190 4.28 18.82 -26.82
N VAL A 191 4.74 18.73 -28.07
CA VAL A 191 6.15 18.94 -28.40
C VAL A 191 6.41 20.43 -28.16
N LYS A 192 7.00 20.74 -27.01
CA LYS A 192 7.50 22.09 -26.76
C LYS A 192 8.56 22.36 -27.82
N PRO A 193 8.54 23.53 -28.50
CA PRO A 193 9.64 23.90 -29.37
C PRO A 193 10.94 23.76 -28.58
N GLU A 194 11.98 23.19 -29.21
CA GLU A 194 13.31 23.09 -28.60
C GLU A 194 13.69 24.48 -28.10
N THR A 195 13.59 24.64 -26.78
CA THR A 195 14.08 25.85 -26.13
C THR A 195 15.55 25.57 -25.94
N TYR A 196 16.38 26.04 -26.88
CA TYR A 196 17.81 26.12 -26.65
C TYR A 196 18.01 26.80 -25.29
N PRO A 197 18.96 26.33 -24.46
CA PRO A 197 19.20 26.93 -23.15
C PRO A 197 19.50 28.43 -23.34
N VAL A 198 18.48 29.26 -23.09
CA VAL A 198 18.62 30.70 -23.19
C VAL A 198 19.50 31.10 -22.01
N MET A 199 20.68 31.67 -22.29
CA MET A 199 21.63 32.11 -21.28
C MET A 199 20.91 32.93 -20.19
N PRO A 200 21.02 32.63 -18.89
CA PRO A 200 20.33 33.40 -17.86
C PRO A 200 20.62 34.90 -17.97
N LEU A 201 19.63 35.77 -17.70
CA LEU A 201 19.79 37.22 -17.88
C LEU A 201 21.01 37.79 -17.13
N GLY A 202 21.32 37.27 -15.95
CA GLY A 202 22.51 37.66 -15.19
C GLY A 202 23.83 37.30 -15.89
N THR A 203 23.89 36.13 -16.54
CA THR A 203 25.05 35.70 -17.35
C THR A 203 25.17 36.57 -18.61
N LEU A 204 24.04 36.91 -19.23
CA LEU A 204 24.01 37.78 -20.41
C LEU A 204 24.52 39.20 -20.07
N LYS A 205 24.04 39.78 -18.97
CA LYS A 205 24.51 41.08 -18.44
C LYS A 205 26.00 41.05 -18.11
N LYS A 206 26.46 39.97 -17.45
CA LYS A 206 27.87 39.77 -17.13
C LYS A 206 28.72 39.71 -18.40
N ALA A 207 28.32 38.92 -19.40
CA ALA A 207 29.02 38.84 -20.68
C ALA A 207 29.10 40.20 -21.40
N PHE A 208 28.05 41.02 -21.30
CA PHE A 208 28.06 42.38 -21.84
C PHE A 208 29.05 43.30 -21.09
N ARG A 209 29.04 43.30 -19.75
CA ARG A 209 30.01 44.09 -18.95
C ARG A 209 31.46 43.65 -19.17
N GLU A 210 31.70 42.35 -19.29
CA GLU A 210 33.03 41.81 -19.59
C GLU A 210 33.42 42.00 -21.08
N GLN A 211 32.59 42.69 -21.87
CA GLN A 211 32.77 42.94 -23.31
C GLN A 211 32.96 41.66 -24.14
N ILE A 212 32.44 40.52 -23.65
CA ILE A 212 32.41 39.24 -24.36
C ILE A 212 31.39 39.29 -25.50
N ILE A 213 30.30 40.05 -25.32
CA ILE A 213 29.31 40.33 -26.36
C ILE A 213 29.18 41.83 -26.59
N THR A 214 28.83 42.22 -27.82
CA THR A 214 28.60 43.61 -28.19
C THR A 214 27.25 44.11 -27.67
N GLU A 215 27.06 45.44 -27.60
CA GLU A 215 25.78 46.05 -27.24
C GLU A 215 24.65 45.63 -28.19
N GLU A 216 24.92 45.60 -29.49
CA GLU A 216 23.98 45.13 -30.52
C GLU A 216 23.52 43.70 -30.23
N ARG A 217 24.47 42.78 -29.99
CA ARG A 217 24.14 41.40 -29.65
C ARG A 217 23.37 41.30 -28.33
N PHE A 218 23.68 42.14 -27.35
CA PHE A 218 22.96 42.19 -26.09
C PHE A 218 21.51 42.64 -26.28
N ARG A 219 21.27 43.64 -27.14
CA ARG A 219 19.92 44.10 -27.53
C ARG A 219 19.14 43.01 -28.27
N ASP A 220 19.76 42.33 -29.24
CA ASP A 220 19.13 41.22 -29.97
C ASP A 220 18.69 40.09 -29.04
N GLU A 221 19.52 39.75 -28.06
CA GLU A 221 19.23 38.71 -27.07
C GLU A 221 18.08 39.11 -26.12
N LEU A 222 17.94 40.40 -25.80
CA LEU A 222 16.82 40.90 -25.02
C LEU A 222 15.53 40.96 -25.87
N GLU A 223 15.62 41.37 -27.13
CA GLU A 223 14.49 41.37 -28.06
C GLU A 223 13.97 39.95 -28.33
N ALA A 224 14.88 38.98 -28.53
CA ALA A 224 14.53 37.56 -28.67
C ALA A 224 13.80 37.00 -27.44
N ARG A 225 14.01 37.60 -26.26
CA ARG A 225 13.31 37.29 -25.00
C ARG A 225 12.04 38.12 -24.78
N ARG A 226 11.65 38.94 -25.76
CA ARG A 226 10.46 39.79 -25.77
C ARG A 226 10.48 40.92 -24.72
N TYR A 227 11.66 41.44 -24.38
CA TYR A 227 11.73 42.71 -23.63
C TYR A 227 11.26 43.86 -24.53
N THR A 228 10.62 44.88 -23.94
CA THR A 228 10.17 46.04 -24.70
C THR A 228 11.36 46.95 -25.08
N PRO A 229 11.26 47.75 -26.15
CA PRO A 229 12.34 48.68 -26.53
C PRO A 229 12.77 49.62 -25.39
N ASP A 230 11.83 50.08 -24.56
CA ASP A 230 12.11 50.95 -23.41
C ASP A 230 12.84 50.20 -22.28
N ASP A 231 12.45 48.96 -22.01
CA ASP A 231 13.15 48.10 -21.06
C ASP A 231 14.58 47.80 -21.53
N ILE A 232 14.75 47.52 -22.83
CA ILE A 232 16.05 47.28 -23.46
C ILE A 232 16.92 48.51 -23.31
N ALA A 233 16.42 49.70 -23.65
CA ALA A 233 17.16 50.95 -23.52
C ALA A 233 17.57 51.21 -22.06
N THR A 234 16.66 50.95 -21.11
CA THR A 234 16.93 51.09 -19.68
C THR A 234 18.00 50.11 -19.19
N MET A 235 17.89 48.84 -19.56
CA MET A 235 18.87 47.81 -19.17
C MET A 235 20.24 48.09 -19.77
N VAL A 236 20.31 48.47 -21.05
CA VAL A 236 21.57 48.86 -21.69
C VAL A 236 22.18 50.07 -20.98
N ALA A 237 21.40 51.11 -20.69
CA ALA A 237 21.90 52.30 -19.99
C ALA A 237 22.47 51.97 -18.60
N VAL A 238 21.80 51.08 -17.85
CA VAL A 238 22.26 50.63 -16.52
C VAL A 238 23.58 49.86 -16.63
N GLU A 239 23.69 48.91 -17.56
CA GLU A 239 24.91 48.10 -17.70
C GLU A 239 26.07 48.89 -18.31
N VAL A 240 25.81 49.83 -19.23
CA VAL A 240 26.82 50.78 -19.76
C VAL A 240 27.36 51.66 -18.65
N LYS A 241 26.48 52.19 -17.79
CA LYS A 241 26.91 52.96 -16.61
C LYS A 241 27.78 52.12 -15.67
N ALA A 242 27.37 50.89 -15.38
CA ALA A 242 28.15 49.97 -14.54
C ALA A 242 29.53 49.66 -15.14
N LEU A 243 29.60 49.45 -16.46
CA LEU A 243 30.85 49.26 -17.19
C LEU A 243 31.77 50.48 -17.09
N MET A 244 31.24 51.70 -17.23
CA MET A 244 32.02 52.93 -17.08
C MET A 244 32.54 53.13 -15.65
N GLU A 245 31.72 52.82 -14.65
CA GLU A 245 32.13 52.88 -13.24
C GLU A 245 33.25 51.86 -12.94
N GLU A 246 33.15 50.64 -13.48
CA GLU A 246 34.18 49.60 -13.33
C GLU A 246 35.50 49.99 -14.01
N LEU A 247 35.44 50.53 -15.22
CA LEU A 247 36.61 51.06 -15.94
C LEU A 247 37.27 52.25 -15.23
N ALA A 248 36.49 53.10 -14.53
CA ALA A 248 37.02 54.22 -13.76
C ALA A 248 37.72 53.78 -12.46
N VAL A 249 37.32 52.63 -11.90
CA VAL A 249 37.87 52.08 -10.66
C VAL A 249 39.06 51.16 -10.91
N MET A 250 39.27 50.64 -12.12
CA MET A 250 40.49 49.89 -12.45
C MET A 250 41.72 50.79 -12.30
N PRO A 251 42.54 50.65 -11.23
CA PRO A 251 43.76 51.44 -11.10
C PRO A 251 44.64 51.14 -12.29
N ALA A 252 45.40 52.13 -12.77
CA ALA A 252 46.35 52.03 -13.89
C ALA A 252 47.53 51.08 -13.57
N GLN A 253 47.24 49.82 -13.23
CA GLN A 253 48.18 48.74 -12.97
C GLN A 253 48.62 48.02 -14.24
N ILE A 254 48.47 48.64 -15.40
CA ILE A 254 49.31 48.32 -16.56
C ILE A 254 50.69 48.91 -16.26
N LYS A 255 51.39 48.30 -15.30
CA LYS A 255 52.83 48.41 -15.16
C LYS A 255 53.35 47.87 -16.48
N VAL A 256 53.83 48.77 -17.33
CA VAL A 256 54.63 48.43 -18.51
C VAL A 256 55.74 47.51 -18.00
N VAL A 257 55.61 46.20 -18.24
CA VAL A 257 56.70 45.26 -18.04
C VAL A 257 57.72 45.66 -19.11
N SER A 258 58.67 46.50 -18.72
CA SER A 258 59.83 46.79 -19.55
C SER A 258 60.54 45.47 -19.78
N LEU A 259 60.43 44.93 -20.99
CA LEU A 259 61.27 43.85 -21.49
C LEU A 259 62.71 44.37 -21.47
N GLY A 260 63.47 43.95 -20.45
CA GLY A 260 64.93 43.99 -20.45
C GLY A 260 65.49 42.75 -21.12
#